data_AF-A0A6V7WS50-F1
#
_entry.id   AF-A0A6V7WS50-F1
#
_cell.length_a   1.000
_cell.length_b   1.000
_cell.length_c   1.000
_cell.angle_alpha   90.00
_cell.angle_beta   90.00
_cell.angle_gamma   90.00
#
_symmetry.space_group_name_H-M   'P 1'
#
loop_
_entity.id
_entity.type
_entity.pdbx_description
1 polymer ?
#
loop_
_entity_poly.entity_id
_entity_poly.type
_entity_poly.pdbx_seq_one_letter_code
_entity_poly.pdbx_strand_id
1 'polypeptide(L)'
;MNNLTKRTASQECLISNKSALECLNIGGFFYDACTGHCERDSSFLRLSQHLQLEHLVYGYLFPILVIFVVVANLLVALVLSQKHMISPTNLVLKYMAIADLCVGLFPLPWNFYYHTLRCILNMNKKNFNCVAMWLTVLLAGQRYLSIRHPMNSRHLCSLRNVRIATFLITIVSIFCGLPKFVDYYYNVYEGWAFVDSGHLIYLKSCLSGYTFFVKFVGSNAFFNAYFWTRVVGFILVPSFLLICLNALLIKSIRKAQQRKKRLLMLSILGDKRNRDSTIHRQTSDNNTSVMLVIIVSIFLIVNLPQALFMAMLCVYNTLGLSNRLLEGVFPITFLLVNNMLVMATYPINFGIYCFMSSSFRDTFRMLFCRNRNNNKQFVDAIPHPSQIPTESRRLISMGGLPSESKGISSSLVRRSTDPIGGHNNRNLR
;
A
#
# COMPACT_ATOMS: atom_id res chain seq x y z
N MET A 1 29.00 17.09 -51.28
CA MET A 1 28.48 18.37 -50.73
C MET A 1 27.36 18.02 -49.75
N ASN A 2 27.60 17.50 -48.54
CA ASN A 2 28.33 18.07 -47.40
C ASN A 2 28.03 19.54 -47.14
N ASN A 3 26.99 19.82 -46.35
CA ASN A 3 27.06 20.66 -45.14
C ASN A 3 25.65 20.87 -44.55
N LEU A 4 25.12 19.81 -43.94
CA LEU A 4 24.17 19.89 -42.83
C LEU A 4 25.00 19.86 -41.54
N THR A 5 25.67 20.97 -41.25
CA THR A 5 26.59 21.09 -40.11
C THR A 5 26.27 22.38 -39.38
N LYS A 6 25.84 22.22 -38.13
CA LYS A 6 25.93 23.21 -37.05
C LYS A 6 25.29 24.57 -37.36
N ARG A 7 23.99 24.71 -37.06
CA ARG A 7 23.52 25.99 -36.52
C ARG A 7 24.13 26.14 -35.12
N THR A 8 25.34 26.68 -35.09
CA THR A 8 25.95 27.33 -33.94
C THR A 8 25.02 28.43 -33.47
N ALA A 9 24.31 28.19 -32.37
CA ALA A 9 23.73 29.26 -31.56
C ALA A 9 24.87 29.98 -30.81
N SER A 10 25.71 30.68 -31.56
CA SER A 10 26.51 31.79 -31.04
C SER A 10 25.63 33.03 -31.09
N GLN A 11 24.62 33.07 -30.22
CA GLN A 11 24.00 34.33 -29.83
C GLN A 11 25.03 34.98 -28.90
N GLU A 12 25.52 36.17 -29.25
CA GLU A 12 26.40 36.95 -28.38
C GLU A 12 25.62 37.30 -27.11
N CYS A 13 25.72 36.43 -26.09
CA CYS A 13 25.13 36.67 -24.79
C CYS A 13 25.91 37.83 -24.15
N LEU A 14 25.28 39.01 -24.03
CA LEU A 14 25.89 40.21 -23.47
C LEU A 14 26.08 40.05 -21.95
N ILE A 15 27.32 39.86 -21.54
CA ILE A 15 27.70 39.63 -20.14
C ILE A 15 27.71 40.97 -19.39
N SER A 16 26.61 41.28 -18.68
CA SER A 16 26.58 42.35 -17.70
C SER A 16 26.77 41.77 -16.29
N ASN A 17 28.03 41.67 -15.84
CA ASN A 17 28.35 41.21 -14.49
C ASN A 17 27.67 42.07 -13.40
N LYS A 18 27.46 43.36 -13.66
CA LYS A 18 26.77 44.26 -12.73
C LYS A 18 25.29 43.89 -12.56
N SER A 19 24.60 43.62 -13.66
CA SER A 19 23.18 43.22 -13.66
C SER A 19 23.00 41.83 -13.03
N ALA A 20 23.95 40.92 -13.26
CA ALA A 20 23.94 39.60 -12.66
C ALA A 20 24.15 39.66 -11.13
N LEU A 21 25.10 40.47 -10.65
CA LEU A 21 25.30 40.67 -9.21
C LEU A 21 24.08 41.33 -8.55
N GLU A 22 23.48 42.32 -9.22
CA GLU A 22 22.28 42.99 -8.73
C GLU A 22 21.10 42.01 -8.62
N CYS A 23 20.90 41.14 -9.61
CA CYS A 23 19.92 40.06 -9.58
C CYS A 23 20.08 39.13 -8.36
N LEU A 24 21.31 38.70 -8.07
CA LEU A 24 21.59 37.86 -6.91
C LEU A 24 21.39 38.61 -5.58
N ASN A 25 21.79 39.89 -5.52
CA ASN A 25 21.64 40.73 -4.33
C ASN A 25 20.17 41.01 -3.97
N ILE A 26 19.27 41.07 -4.96
CA ILE A 26 17.82 41.19 -4.72
C ILE A 26 17.13 39.83 -4.47
N GLY A 27 17.90 38.75 -4.32
CA GLY A 27 17.40 37.41 -3.99
C GLY A 27 16.98 36.57 -5.20
N GLY A 28 17.46 36.86 -6.41
CA GLY A 28 17.30 35.99 -7.57
C GLY A 28 18.06 34.67 -7.43
N PHE A 29 17.51 33.60 -8.00
CA PHE A 29 18.14 32.27 -7.97
C PHE A 29 19.30 32.15 -8.96
N PHE A 30 19.17 32.75 -10.15
CA PHE A 30 20.23 32.86 -11.15
C PHE A 30 19.89 33.96 -12.17
N TYR A 31 20.91 34.45 -12.87
CA TYR A 31 20.76 35.40 -13.98
C TYR A 31 21.10 34.71 -15.31
N ASP A 32 20.19 34.76 -16.27
CA ASP A 32 20.41 34.23 -17.61
C ASP A 32 21.15 35.25 -18.47
N ALA A 33 22.40 34.96 -18.83
CA ALA A 33 23.25 35.88 -19.58
C ALA A 33 22.81 36.06 -21.04
N CYS A 34 22.04 35.12 -21.58
CA CYS A 34 21.61 35.16 -22.98
C CYS A 34 20.28 35.89 -23.16
N THR A 35 19.38 35.81 -22.17
CA THR A 35 18.10 36.54 -22.19
C THR A 35 18.15 37.84 -21.40
N GLY A 36 19.16 38.04 -20.55
CA GLY A 36 19.27 39.20 -19.66
C GLY A 36 18.23 39.21 -18.53
N HIS A 37 17.60 38.06 -18.25
CA HIS A 37 16.52 37.94 -17.28
C HIS A 37 17.00 37.43 -15.92
N CYS A 38 16.52 38.06 -14.85
CA CYS A 38 16.76 37.63 -13.47
C CYS A 38 15.66 36.66 -13.02
N GLU A 39 16.00 35.38 -12.84
CA GLU A 39 15.03 34.36 -12.44
C GLU A 39 14.84 34.34 -10.92
N ARG A 40 13.63 34.65 -10.46
CA ARG A 40 13.27 34.69 -9.02
C ARG A 40 12.30 33.60 -8.58
N ASP A 41 11.63 32.95 -9.53
CA ASP A 41 10.54 32.01 -9.23
C ASP A 41 10.92 30.54 -9.44
N SER A 42 12.04 30.30 -10.12
CA SER A 42 12.51 28.97 -10.50
C SER A 42 13.95 28.79 -10.05
N SER A 43 14.25 27.63 -9.47
CA SER A 43 15.60 27.27 -9.06
C SER A 43 16.09 26.07 -9.88
N PHE A 44 17.40 26.02 -10.13
CA PHE A 44 18.01 24.80 -10.65
C PHE A 44 17.78 23.67 -9.65
N LEU A 45 17.34 22.54 -10.16
CA LEU A 45 17.27 21.31 -9.40
C LEU A 45 18.70 20.90 -9.04
N ARG A 46 19.17 21.30 -7.85
CA ARG A 46 20.48 20.87 -7.34
C ARG A 46 20.42 19.37 -7.14
N LEU A 47 21.10 18.61 -8.01
CA LEU A 47 21.54 17.26 -7.67
C LEU A 47 22.29 17.40 -6.34
N SER A 48 21.75 16.83 -5.27
CA SER A 48 22.25 16.89 -3.89
C SER A 48 23.78 16.82 -3.83
N GLN A 49 24.40 17.69 -3.00
CA GLN A 49 25.85 17.79 -2.80
C GLN A 49 26.52 16.49 -2.30
N HIS A 50 25.76 15.46 -1.90
CA HIS A 50 26.26 14.16 -1.43
C HIS A 50 26.13 13.05 -2.48
N LEU A 51 26.74 13.33 -3.64
CA LEU A 51 26.64 12.57 -4.87
C LEU A 51 26.99 11.07 -4.71
N GLN A 52 27.96 10.70 -3.87
CA GLN A 52 28.45 9.33 -3.78
C GLN A 52 27.50 8.37 -3.04
N LEU A 53 26.98 8.77 -1.87
CA LEU A 53 26.13 7.90 -1.05
C LEU A 53 24.75 7.72 -1.69
N GLU A 54 24.17 8.80 -2.24
CA GLU A 54 22.88 8.73 -2.92
C GLU A 54 22.96 7.87 -4.20
N HIS A 55 24.04 7.96 -4.99
CA HIS A 55 24.23 7.10 -6.15
C HIS A 55 24.39 5.63 -5.76
N LEU A 56 25.12 5.31 -4.69
CA LEU A 56 25.25 3.92 -4.23
C LEU A 56 23.88 3.36 -3.80
N VAL A 57 23.15 4.12 -2.97
CA VAL A 57 21.89 3.65 -2.41
C VAL A 57 20.77 3.63 -3.46
N TYR A 58 20.52 4.73 -4.17
CA TYR A 58 19.43 4.78 -5.15
C TYR A 58 19.78 4.15 -6.51
N GLY A 59 21.06 4.11 -6.88
CA GLY A 59 21.51 3.53 -8.14
C GLY A 59 21.65 2.00 -8.09
N TYR A 60 22.15 1.44 -6.99
CA TYR A 60 22.43 0.00 -6.89
C TYR A 60 21.55 -0.73 -5.88
N LEU A 61 21.50 -0.27 -4.62
CA LEU A 61 20.80 -1.00 -3.56
C LEU A 61 19.28 -0.94 -3.71
N PHE A 62 18.74 0.23 -4.04
CA PHE A 62 17.30 0.46 -4.13
C PHE A 62 16.64 -0.38 -5.24
N PRO A 63 17.15 -0.46 -6.48
CA PRO A 63 16.56 -1.31 -7.52
C PRO A 63 16.52 -2.80 -7.13
N ILE A 64 17.62 -3.32 -6.56
CA ILE A 64 17.69 -4.71 -6.08
C ILE A 64 16.63 -4.94 -5.01
N LEU A 65 16.55 -4.05 -4.02
CA LEU A 65 15.57 -4.14 -2.94
C LEU A 65 14.14 -4.10 -3.48
N VAL A 66 13.85 -3.20 -4.43
CA VAL A 66 12.50 -3.10 -5.00
C VAL A 66 12.11 -4.38 -5.74
N ILE A 67 13.03 -5.06 -6.44
CA ILE A 67 12.74 -6.36 -7.06
C ILE A 67 12.26 -7.35 -6.00
N PHE A 68 12.97 -7.46 -4.87
CA PHE A 68 12.54 -8.32 -3.76
C PHE A 68 11.19 -7.90 -3.19
N VAL A 69 10.94 -6.60 -3.02
CA VAL A 69 9.66 -6.07 -2.53
C VAL A 69 8.51 -6.41 -3.47
N VAL A 70 8.69 -6.22 -4.77
CA VAL A 70 7.67 -6.52 -5.79
C VAL A 70 7.38 -8.02 -5.81
N VAL A 71 8.41 -8.87 -5.83
CA VAL A 71 8.24 -10.33 -5.83
C VAL A 71 7.53 -10.78 -4.55
N ALA A 72 7.99 -10.35 -3.38
CA ALA A 72 7.41 -10.74 -2.10
C ALA A 72 5.93 -10.34 -1.98
N ASN A 73 5.60 -9.08 -2.25
CA ASN A 73 4.22 -8.61 -2.15
C ASN A 73 3.32 -9.19 -3.24
N LEU A 74 3.85 -9.50 -4.43
CA LEU A 74 3.10 -10.20 -5.48
C LEU A 74 2.73 -11.62 -5.03
N LEU A 75 3.69 -12.37 -4.46
CA LEU A 75 3.43 -13.70 -3.93
C LEU A 75 2.38 -13.66 -2.81
N VAL A 76 2.48 -12.70 -1.88
CA VAL A 76 1.46 -12.51 -0.83
C VAL A 76 0.09 -12.24 -1.44
N ALA A 77 -0.01 -11.30 -2.39
CA ALA A 77 -1.27 -10.95 -3.03
C ALA A 77 -1.89 -12.14 -3.80
N LEU A 78 -1.08 -12.94 -4.50
CA LEU A 78 -1.54 -14.11 -5.25
C LEU A 78 -2.05 -15.22 -4.32
N VAL A 79 -1.33 -15.54 -3.25
CA VAL A 79 -1.74 -16.57 -2.27
C VAL A 79 -3.03 -16.15 -1.56
N LEU A 80 -3.13 -14.90 -1.13
CA LEU A 80 -4.34 -14.37 -0.46
C LEU A 80 -5.53 -14.18 -1.41
N SER A 81 -5.32 -14.22 -2.72
CA SER A 81 -6.39 -14.14 -3.72
C SER A 81 -7.14 -15.45 -3.94
N GLN A 82 -6.68 -16.57 -3.36
CA GLN A 82 -7.35 -17.86 -3.50
C GLN A 82 -8.72 -17.89 -2.83
N LYS A 83 -9.71 -18.53 -3.47
CA LYS A 83 -11.12 -18.53 -3.05
C LYS A 83 -11.32 -19.02 -1.61
N HIS A 84 -10.58 -20.05 -1.19
CA HIS A 84 -10.67 -20.61 0.17
C HIS A 84 -10.00 -19.75 1.25
N MET A 85 -9.15 -18.79 0.85
CA MET A 85 -8.47 -17.86 1.76
C MET A 85 -9.26 -16.58 2.00
N ILE A 86 -10.44 -16.41 1.37
CA ILE A 86 -11.25 -15.20 1.50
C ILE A 86 -11.81 -15.11 2.92
N SER A 87 -11.21 -14.23 3.73
CA SER A 87 -11.72 -13.79 5.01
C SER A 87 -11.61 -12.28 5.10
N PRO A 88 -12.38 -11.60 5.96
CA PRO A 88 -12.27 -10.16 6.14
C PRO A 88 -10.84 -9.72 6.45
N THR A 89 -10.09 -10.49 7.22
CA THR A 89 -8.71 -10.15 7.55
C THR A 89 -7.77 -10.37 6.37
N ASN A 90 -7.89 -11.50 5.68
CA ASN A 90 -7.06 -11.80 4.52
C ASN A 90 -7.32 -10.83 3.37
N LEU A 91 -8.52 -10.24 3.31
CA LEU A 91 -8.86 -9.19 2.37
C LEU A 91 -8.10 -7.88 2.67
N VAL A 92 -8.02 -7.45 3.93
CA VAL A 92 -7.19 -6.29 4.32
C VAL A 92 -5.72 -6.55 4.02
N LEU A 93 -5.22 -7.75 4.36
CA LEU A 93 -3.84 -8.16 4.05
C LEU A 93 -3.54 -8.15 2.55
N LYS A 94 -4.49 -8.60 1.73
CA LYS A 94 -4.39 -8.52 0.27
C LYS A 94 -4.31 -7.08 -0.21
N TYR A 95 -5.18 -6.19 0.28
CA TYR A 95 -5.15 -4.77 -0.12
C TYR A 95 -3.89 -4.05 0.36
N MET A 96 -3.36 -4.40 1.52
CA MET A 96 -2.07 -3.93 2.01
C MET A 96 -0.94 -4.34 1.05
N ALA A 97 -0.86 -5.63 0.69
CA ALA A 97 0.14 -6.11 -0.27
C ALA A 97 0.03 -5.42 -1.64
N ILE A 98 -1.20 -5.15 -2.11
CA ILE A 98 -1.41 -4.38 -3.36
C ILE A 98 -0.95 -2.93 -3.21
N ALA A 99 -1.26 -2.27 -2.10
CA ALA A 99 -0.78 -0.91 -1.83
C ALA A 99 0.76 -0.86 -1.77
N ASP A 100 1.39 -1.85 -1.15
CA ASP A 100 2.84 -1.97 -1.06
C ASP A 100 3.49 -2.29 -2.42
N LEU A 101 2.82 -3.04 -3.30
CA LEU A 101 3.24 -3.20 -4.69
C LEU A 101 3.26 -1.87 -5.44
N CYS A 102 2.23 -1.03 -5.24
CA CYS A 102 2.20 0.30 -5.83
C CYS A 102 3.37 1.16 -5.32
N VAL A 103 3.69 1.12 -4.03
CA VAL A 103 4.84 1.82 -3.45
C VAL A 103 6.16 1.43 -4.13
N GLY A 104 6.36 0.15 -4.44
CA GLY A 104 7.57 -0.31 -5.14
C GLY A 104 7.56 -0.01 -6.64
N LEU A 105 6.44 -0.24 -7.32
CA LEU A 105 6.36 -0.20 -8.78
C LEU A 105 6.29 1.22 -9.35
N PHE A 106 5.60 2.16 -8.69
CA PHE A 106 5.47 3.53 -9.21
C PHE A 106 6.80 4.31 -9.27
N PRO A 107 7.71 4.19 -8.29
CA PRO A 107 9.02 4.84 -8.34
C PRO A 107 10.04 4.15 -9.26
N LEU A 108 9.82 2.91 -9.72
CA LEU A 108 10.83 2.18 -10.51
C LEU A 108 11.10 2.77 -11.89
N PRO A 109 10.09 3.01 -12.75
CA PRO A 109 10.30 3.69 -14.02
C PRO A 109 10.96 5.04 -13.81
N TRP A 110 10.59 5.71 -12.72
CA TRP A 110 11.12 7.01 -12.34
C TRP A 110 12.63 6.98 -12.03
N ASN A 111 13.06 6.08 -11.14
CA ASN A 111 14.46 5.98 -10.74
C ASN A 111 15.37 5.50 -11.87
N PHE A 112 14.90 4.55 -12.69
CA PHE A 112 15.65 4.09 -13.86
C PHE A 112 15.86 5.24 -14.85
N TYR A 113 14.78 5.97 -15.17
CA TYR A 113 14.83 7.09 -16.11
C TYR A 113 15.64 8.29 -15.58
N TYR A 114 15.57 8.56 -14.28
CA TYR A 114 16.35 9.61 -13.60
C TYR A 114 17.86 9.37 -13.72
N HIS A 115 18.32 8.12 -13.64
CA HIS A 115 19.74 7.79 -13.75
C HIS A 115 20.23 7.71 -15.21
N THR A 116 19.37 7.27 -16.14
CA THR A 116 19.76 7.06 -17.55
C THR A 116 19.66 8.32 -18.42
N LEU A 117 18.72 9.25 -18.17
CA LEU A 117 18.40 10.34 -19.11
C LEU A 117 18.48 11.77 -18.53
N ARG A 118 19.06 11.95 -17.33
CA ARG A 118 19.46 13.24 -16.71
C ARG A 118 18.61 14.48 -17.15
N CYS A 119 17.30 14.49 -16.86
CA CYS A 119 16.40 15.69 -16.83
C CYS A 119 15.06 15.57 -17.60
N ILE A 120 14.66 14.42 -18.16
CA ILE A 120 13.29 14.33 -18.72
C ILE A 120 12.34 13.69 -17.69
N LEU A 121 11.44 14.54 -17.20
CA LEU A 121 10.59 14.38 -16.03
C LEU A 121 11.41 14.41 -14.71
N ASN A 122 10.93 15.15 -13.71
CA ASN A 122 11.22 14.91 -12.29
C ASN A 122 9.89 14.81 -11.57
N MET A 123 9.01 13.94 -12.06
CA MET A 123 7.64 13.86 -11.57
C MET A 123 7.57 13.04 -10.29
N ASN A 124 7.99 13.71 -9.22
CA ASN A 124 7.65 13.48 -7.82
C ASN A 124 8.13 12.14 -7.24
N LYS A 125 8.89 12.21 -6.15
CA LYS A 125 8.88 11.17 -5.11
C LYS A 125 7.45 11.05 -4.58
N LYS A 126 6.61 10.29 -5.29
CA LYS A 126 5.17 10.11 -5.02
C LYS A 126 5.04 9.14 -3.86
N ASN A 127 4.61 9.68 -2.73
CA ASN A 127 4.48 8.91 -1.50
C ASN A 127 3.14 8.16 -1.50
N PHE A 128 3.08 7.03 -2.20
CA PHE A 128 1.95 6.09 -2.11
C PHE A 128 1.89 5.36 -0.75
N ASN A 129 2.86 5.61 0.13
CA ASN A 129 2.99 5.01 1.47
C ASN A 129 1.79 5.26 2.41
N CYS A 130 0.93 6.22 2.10
CA CYS A 130 -0.15 6.65 2.99
C CYS A 130 -1.28 5.62 3.13
N VAL A 131 -1.57 4.83 2.08
CA VAL A 131 -2.69 3.86 2.09
C VAL A 131 -2.34 2.66 2.98
N ALA A 132 -1.14 2.11 2.84
CA ALA A 132 -0.69 0.92 3.59
C ALA A 132 -0.69 1.14 5.11
N MET A 133 -0.32 2.35 5.56
CA MET A 133 -0.30 2.73 6.97
C MET A 133 -1.71 2.66 7.61
N TRP A 134 -2.70 3.26 6.97
CA TRP A 134 -4.09 3.21 7.44
C TRP A 134 -4.72 1.82 7.31
N LEU A 135 -4.34 1.03 6.31
CA LEU A 135 -4.74 -0.38 6.23
C LEU A 135 -4.16 -1.22 7.37
N THR A 136 -2.96 -0.89 7.84
CA THR A 136 -2.35 -1.53 9.03
C THR A 136 -3.13 -1.19 10.30
N VAL A 137 -3.57 0.06 10.45
CA VAL A 137 -4.44 0.47 11.56
C VAL A 137 -5.79 -0.27 11.51
N LEU A 138 -6.42 -0.34 10.34
CA LEU A 138 -7.67 -1.07 10.13
C LEU A 138 -7.53 -2.55 10.52
N LEU A 139 -6.43 -3.18 10.07
CA LEU A 139 -6.10 -4.57 10.38
C LEU A 139 -5.91 -4.80 11.88
N ALA A 140 -5.16 -3.92 12.55
CA ALA A 140 -4.93 -3.99 14.00
C ALA A 140 -6.24 -3.82 14.77
N GLY A 141 -7.08 -2.85 14.38
CA GLY A 141 -8.40 -2.62 14.99
C GLY A 141 -9.34 -3.81 14.82
N GLN A 142 -9.42 -4.37 13.62
CA GLN A 142 -10.20 -5.57 13.34
C GLN A 142 -9.77 -6.76 14.21
N ARG A 143 -8.46 -6.93 14.38
CA ARG A 143 -7.90 -8.04 15.16
C ARG A 143 -8.13 -7.86 16.65
N TYR A 144 -8.01 -6.65 17.16
CA TYR A 144 -8.43 -6.31 18.52
C TYR A 144 -9.92 -6.65 18.76
N LEU A 145 -10.81 -6.19 17.88
CA LEU A 145 -12.24 -6.45 17.98
C LEU A 145 -12.57 -7.94 17.96
N SER A 146 -11.90 -8.73 17.11
CA SER A 146 -12.12 -10.17 17.01
C SER A 146 -11.79 -10.94 18.29
N ILE A 147 -10.78 -10.49 19.05
CA ILE A 147 -10.36 -11.15 20.30
C ILE A 147 -11.22 -10.66 21.48
N ARG A 148 -11.49 -9.36 21.55
CA ARG A 148 -12.20 -8.77 22.69
C ARG A 148 -13.71 -8.97 22.62
N HIS A 149 -14.30 -8.85 21.43
CA HIS A 149 -15.74 -8.87 21.19
C HIS A 149 -16.09 -9.72 19.96
N PRO A 150 -16.02 -11.07 20.05
CA PRO A 150 -16.20 -11.96 18.89
C PRO A 150 -17.58 -11.84 18.24
N MET A 151 -18.65 -11.62 19.02
CA MET A 151 -20.00 -11.45 18.50
C MET A 151 -20.16 -10.18 17.67
N ASN A 152 -19.65 -9.04 18.18
CA ASN A 152 -19.74 -7.77 17.48
C ASN A 152 -18.78 -7.70 16.28
N SER A 153 -17.60 -8.33 16.41
CA SER A 153 -16.61 -8.42 15.33
C SER A 153 -17.17 -9.12 14.08
N ARG A 154 -18.04 -10.13 14.24
CA ARG A 154 -18.65 -10.82 13.09
C ARG A 154 -19.52 -9.92 12.24
N HIS A 155 -20.18 -8.92 12.85
CA HIS A 155 -20.99 -7.94 12.14
C HIS A 155 -20.16 -6.77 11.62
N LEU A 156 -19.31 -6.19 12.48
CA LEU A 156 -18.48 -5.02 12.13
C LEU A 156 -17.42 -5.34 11.07
N CYS A 157 -16.74 -6.48 11.20
CA CYS A 157 -15.68 -6.91 10.30
C CYS A 157 -16.24 -7.76 9.15
N SER A 158 -17.42 -7.43 8.62
CA SER A 158 -17.96 -8.10 7.44
C SER A 158 -17.13 -7.77 6.19
N LEU A 159 -17.17 -8.65 5.18
CA LEU A 159 -16.46 -8.41 3.90
C LEU A 159 -16.91 -7.10 3.23
N ARG A 160 -18.18 -6.73 3.36
CA ARG A 160 -18.73 -5.48 2.79
C ARG A 160 -18.12 -4.26 3.47
N ASN A 161 -18.12 -4.25 4.80
CA ASN A 161 -17.60 -3.13 5.59
C ASN A 161 -16.11 -2.94 5.36
N VAL A 162 -15.34 -4.03 5.29
CA VAL A 162 -13.90 -3.97 5.00
C VAL A 162 -13.62 -3.37 3.62
N ARG A 163 -14.39 -3.74 2.58
CA ARG A 163 -14.23 -3.14 1.24
C ARG A 163 -14.55 -1.65 1.25
N ILE A 164 -15.65 -1.25 1.89
CA ILE A 164 -16.04 0.17 2.00
C ILE A 164 -14.96 0.96 2.76
N ALA A 165 -14.51 0.46 3.91
CA ALA A 165 -13.45 1.10 4.70
C ALA A 165 -12.15 1.25 3.89
N THR A 166 -11.73 0.19 3.19
CA THR A 166 -10.53 0.22 2.34
C THR A 166 -10.67 1.22 1.19
N PHE A 167 -11.83 1.26 0.54
CA PHE A 167 -12.13 2.23 -0.51
C PHE A 167 -12.07 3.67 -0.01
N LEU A 168 -12.69 3.96 1.14
CA LEU A 168 -12.65 5.28 1.78
C LEU A 168 -11.22 5.69 2.16
N ILE A 169 -10.45 4.79 2.80
CA ILE A 169 -9.05 5.02 3.13
C ILE A 169 -8.23 5.37 1.88
N THR A 170 -8.48 4.65 0.79
CA THR A 170 -7.78 4.87 -0.48
C THR A 170 -8.12 6.25 -1.07
N ILE A 171 -9.40 6.62 -1.12
CA ILE A 171 -9.84 7.93 -1.61
C ILE A 171 -9.25 9.07 -0.78
N VAL A 172 -9.38 8.99 0.55
CA VAL A 172 -8.86 10.03 1.46
C VAL A 172 -7.34 10.17 1.31
N SER A 173 -6.62 9.05 1.23
CA SER A 173 -5.17 9.06 1.05
C SER A 173 -4.75 9.67 -0.28
N ILE A 174 -5.47 9.37 -1.37
CA ILE A 174 -5.21 9.98 -2.68
C ILE A 174 -5.49 11.48 -2.59
N PHE A 175 -6.64 11.89 -2.06
CA PHE A 175 -7.02 13.29 -1.96
C PHE A 175 -6.02 14.12 -1.15
N CYS A 176 -5.57 13.62 0.01
CA CYS A 176 -4.53 14.27 0.80
C CYS A 176 -3.14 14.23 0.12
N GLY A 177 -2.91 13.29 -0.80
CA GLY A 177 -1.69 13.18 -1.60
C GLY A 177 -1.68 14.07 -2.86
N LEU A 178 -2.85 14.41 -3.40
CA LEU A 178 -3.02 15.23 -4.62
C LEU A 178 -2.25 16.55 -4.62
N PRO A 179 -2.15 17.32 -3.50
CA PRO A 179 -1.42 18.58 -3.50
C PRO A 179 0.04 18.45 -3.97
N LYS A 180 0.68 17.29 -3.71
CA LYS A 180 2.06 17.03 -4.14
C LYS A 180 2.20 16.76 -5.63
N PHE A 181 1.10 16.51 -6.35
CA PHE A 181 1.12 16.36 -7.80
C PHE A 181 1.12 17.69 -8.54
N VAL A 182 0.71 18.77 -7.86
CA VAL A 182 0.47 20.09 -8.46
C VAL A 182 1.33 21.18 -7.82
N ASP A 183 2.35 20.84 -7.04
CA ASP A 183 3.16 21.80 -6.29
C ASP A 183 4.25 22.49 -7.14
N TYR A 184 4.89 21.73 -8.04
CA TYR A 184 5.95 22.22 -8.92
C TYR A 184 5.68 21.98 -10.40
N TYR A 185 6.13 22.91 -11.25
CA TYR A 185 6.37 22.67 -12.68
C TYR A 185 7.86 22.45 -12.92
N TYR A 186 8.19 21.64 -13.94
CA TYR A 186 9.56 21.35 -14.33
C TYR A 186 9.79 21.76 -15.78
N ASN A 187 10.82 22.56 -16.03
CA ASN A 187 11.24 22.97 -17.38
C ASN A 187 12.72 22.63 -17.58
N VAL A 188 13.12 22.33 -18.82
CA VAL A 188 14.54 22.14 -19.16
C VAL A 188 15.13 23.49 -19.49
N TYR A 189 16.28 23.81 -18.90
CA TYR A 189 17.08 24.98 -19.22
C TYR A 189 18.41 24.57 -19.80
N GLU A 190 18.78 25.27 -20.86
CA GLU A 190 20.02 25.08 -21.60
C GLU A 190 20.52 26.47 -21.98
N GLY A 191 21.55 26.95 -21.28
CA GLY A 191 22.02 28.31 -21.45
C GLY A 191 23.20 28.67 -20.55
N TRP A 192 23.69 29.90 -20.71
CA TRP A 192 24.73 30.48 -19.87
C TRP A 192 24.08 31.17 -18.67
N ALA A 193 24.24 30.58 -17.48
CA ALA A 193 23.68 31.09 -16.24
C ALA A 193 24.79 31.62 -15.32
N PHE A 194 24.53 32.77 -14.71
CA PHE A 194 25.33 33.31 -13.63
C PHE A 194 24.73 32.84 -12.30
N VAL A 195 25.50 32.06 -11.55
CA VAL A 195 25.07 31.38 -10.32
C VAL A 195 25.78 31.99 -9.12
N ASP A 196 25.24 31.79 -7.93
CA ASP A 196 25.70 32.31 -6.62
C ASP A 196 27.22 32.15 -6.35
N SER A 197 27.91 31.23 -7.05
CA SER A 197 29.37 31.09 -7.06
C SER A 197 30.12 32.23 -7.75
N GLY A 198 29.44 33.26 -8.28
CA GLY A 198 30.06 34.42 -8.93
C GLY A 198 30.67 34.13 -10.32
N HIS A 199 30.36 32.98 -10.90
CA HIS A 199 30.91 32.53 -12.18
C HIS A 199 29.80 32.24 -13.19
N LEU A 200 30.07 32.62 -14.44
CA LEU A 200 29.25 32.26 -15.59
C LEU A 200 29.54 30.81 -15.99
N ILE A 201 28.51 29.96 -15.97
CA ILE A 201 28.64 28.56 -16.37
C ILE A 201 27.58 28.22 -17.43
N TYR A 202 27.99 27.47 -18.45
CA TYR A 202 27.05 26.84 -19.35
C TYR A 202 26.47 25.61 -18.65
N LEU A 203 25.15 25.58 -18.46
CA LEU A 203 24.48 24.51 -17.74
C LEU A 203 23.26 24.01 -18.52
N LYS A 204 23.19 22.69 -18.66
CA LYS A 204 21.99 21.97 -19.08
C LYS A 204 21.37 21.31 -17.84
N SER A 205 20.31 21.90 -17.30
CA SER A 205 19.69 21.44 -16.05
C SER A 205 18.18 21.64 -16.05
N CYS A 206 17.51 21.06 -15.06
CA CYS A 206 16.08 21.20 -14.84
C CYS A 206 15.81 22.39 -13.93
N LEU A 207 14.90 23.28 -14.32
CA LEU A 207 14.30 24.26 -13.44
C LEU A 207 13.07 23.66 -12.77
N SER A 208 12.93 23.95 -11.49
CA SER A 208 11.73 23.70 -10.71
C SER A 208 11.18 25.03 -10.20
N GLY A 209 9.91 25.31 -10.49
CA GLY A 209 9.21 26.51 -10.00
C GLY A 209 7.82 26.18 -9.46
N TYR A 210 7.25 27.09 -8.66
CA TYR A 210 5.95 26.90 -8.04
C TYR A 210 4.81 27.09 -9.04
N THR A 211 3.81 26.21 -9.01
CA THR A 211 2.62 26.35 -9.87
C THR A 211 1.77 27.57 -9.47
N PHE A 212 0.90 28.02 -10.40
CA PHE A 212 -0.02 29.14 -10.16
C PHE A 212 -0.88 28.94 -8.90
N PHE A 213 -1.32 27.70 -8.63
CA PHE A 213 -2.10 27.37 -7.44
C PHE A 213 -1.33 27.64 -6.15
N VAL A 214 -0.06 27.24 -6.09
CA VAL A 214 0.80 27.47 -4.91
C VAL A 214 1.09 28.96 -4.73
N LYS A 215 1.31 29.70 -5.82
CA LYS A 215 1.50 31.16 -5.76
C LYS A 215 0.24 31.87 -5.26
N PHE A 216 -0.96 31.43 -5.67
CA PHE A 216 -2.23 32.01 -5.24
C PHE A 216 -2.52 31.79 -3.74
N VAL A 217 -2.32 30.56 -3.24
CA VAL A 217 -2.53 30.22 -1.82
C VAL A 217 -1.44 30.81 -0.91
N GLY A 218 -0.26 31.09 -1.47
CA GLY A 218 0.94 31.45 -0.74
C GLY A 218 1.77 30.19 -0.43
N SER A 219 3.03 30.19 -0.86
CA SER A 219 3.95 29.05 -0.74
C SER A 219 4.07 28.57 0.70
N ASN A 220 4.31 29.47 1.66
CA ASN A 220 4.46 29.12 3.07
C ASN A 220 3.22 28.45 3.66
N ALA A 221 2.02 28.99 3.38
CA ALA A 221 0.77 28.42 3.89
C ALA A 221 0.49 27.05 3.27
N PHE A 222 0.68 26.90 1.95
CA PHE A 222 0.49 25.65 1.25
C PHE A 222 1.43 24.55 1.75
N PHE A 223 2.73 24.83 1.85
CA PHE A 223 3.71 23.85 2.32
C PHE A 223 3.50 23.50 3.79
N ASN A 224 3.26 24.49 4.66
CA ASN A 224 2.98 24.21 6.07
C ASN A 224 1.72 23.33 6.21
N ALA A 225 0.62 23.69 5.56
CA ALA A 225 -0.62 22.88 5.62
C ALA A 225 -0.38 21.45 5.12
N TYR A 226 0.34 21.28 4.00
CA TYR A 226 0.68 19.97 3.45
C TYR A 226 1.56 19.14 4.40
N PHE A 227 2.65 19.71 4.90
CA PHE A 227 3.60 19.02 5.77
C PHE A 227 2.96 18.64 7.10
N TRP A 228 2.20 19.54 7.73
CA TRP A 228 1.47 19.26 8.97
C TRP A 228 0.40 18.20 8.79
N THR A 229 -0.41 18.28 7.73
CA THR A 229 -1.41 17.25 7.41
C THR A 229 -0.76 15.88 7.23
N ARG A 230 0.38 15.84 6.55
CA ARG A 230 1.13 14.61 6.31
C ARG A 230 1.74 14.04 7.59
N VAL A 231 2.45 14.86 8.36
CA VAL A 231 3.13 14.42 9.59
C VAL A 231 2.11 14.01 10.66
N VAL A 232 1.10 14.83 10.91
CA VAL A 232 0.11 14.52 11.94
C VAL A 232 -0.81 13.41 11.46
N GLY A 233 -1.45 13.60 10.30
CA GLY A 233 -2.51 12.72 9.81
C GLY A 233 -2.03 11.35 9.32
N PHE A 234 -0.86 11.27 8.68
CA PHE A 234 -0.43 10.02 8.04
C PHE A 234 0.75 9.34 8.73
N ILE A 235 1.39 10.01 9.69
CA ILE A 235 2.59 9.47 10.33
C ILE A 235 2.36 9.34 11.85
N LEU A 236 2.09 10.44 12.57
CA LEU A 236 1.94 10.43 14.02
C LEU A 236 0.66 9.74 14.49
N VAL A 237 -0.50 10.12 13.95
CA VAL A 237 -1.80 9.56 14.37
C VAL A 237 -1.85 8.05 14.12
N PRO A 238 -1.50 7.52 12.94
CA PRO A 238 -1.50 6.08 12.72
C PRO A 238 -0.47 5.35 13.60
N SER A 239 0.72 5.91 13.81
CA SER A 239 1.72 5.29 14.69
C SER A 239 1.25 5.21 16.13
N PHE A 240 0.63 6.27 16.66
CA PHE A 240 0.04 6.27 17.99
C PHE A 240 -1.10 5.24 18.11
N LEU A 241 -2.01 5.21 17.14
CA LEU A 241 -3.09 4.23 17.10
C LEU A 241 -2.55 2.79 17.06
N LEU A 242 -1.50 2.53 16.27
CA LEU A 242 -0.86 1.22 16.20
C LEU A 242 -0.19 0.84 17.53
N ILE A 243 0.49 1.76 18.21
CA ILE A 243 1.08 1.50 19.54
C ILE A 243 -0.03 1.12 20.54
N CYS A 244 -1.09 1.93 20.61
CA CYS A 244 -2.22 1.67 21.50
C CYS A 244 -2.90 0.33 21.17
N LEU A 245 -3.23 0.08 19.90
CA LEU A 245 -3.88 -1.15 19.46
C LEU A 245 -2.98 -2.35 19.71
N ASN A 246 -1.69 -2.29 19.39
CA ASN A 246 -0.76 -3.39 19.62
C ASN A 246 -0.60 -3.72 21.11
N ALA A 247 -0.52 -2.70 21.99
CA ALA A 247 -0.52 -2.90 23.43
C ALA A 247 -1.82 -3.56 23.94
N LEU A 248 -2.96 -3.12 23.41
CA LEU A 248 -4.27 -3.72 23.72
C LEU A 248 -4.39 -5.16 23.20
N LEU A 249 -3.86 -5.47 22.01
CA LEU A 249 -3.78 -6.83 21.48
C LEU A 249 -2.97 -7.72 22.41
N ILE A 250 -1.75 -7.31 22.78
CA ILE A 250 -0.87 -8.09 23.67
C ILE A 250 -1.58 -8.35 25.01
N LYS A 251 -2.21 -7.33 25.61
CA LYS A 251 -2.98 -7.47 26.85
C LYS A 251 -4.16 -8.43 26.69
N SER A 252 -4.88 -8.36 25.57
CA SER A 252 -6.01 -9.24 25.28
C SER A 252 -5.57 -10.70 25.09
N ILE A 253 -4.47 -10.93 24.37
CA ILE A 253 -3.89 -12.27 24.15
C ILE A 253 -3.41 -12.85 25.47
N ARG A 254 -2.69 -12.09 26.31
CA ARG A 254 -2.26 -12.55 27.64
C ARG A 254 -3.45 -12.96 28.51
N LYS A 255 -4.54 -12.19 28.52
CA LYS A 255 -5.77 -12.55 29.23
C LYS A 255 -6.43 -13.81 28.67
N ALA A 256 -6.49 -13.97 27.34
CA ALA A 256 -7.03 -15.17 26.70
C ALA A 256 -6.19 -16.42 27.03
N GLN A 257 -4.86 -16.29 27.01
CA GLN A 257 -3.92 -17.36 27.40
C GLN A 257 -4.08 -17.74 28.88
N GLN A 258 -4.26 -16.77 29.78
CA GLN A 258 -4.54 -17.05 31.20
C GLN A 258 -5.87 -17.78 31.41
N ARG A 259 -6.93 -17.39 30.70
CA ARG A 259 -8.22 -18.11 30.71
C ARG A 259 -8.05 -19.54 30.21
N LYS A 260 -7.29 -19.75 29.12
CA LYS A 260 -6.96 -21.09 28.59
C LYS A 260 -6.24 -21.94 29.63
N LYS A 261 -5.21 -21.41 30.33
CA LYS A 261 -4.51 -22.15 31.38
C LYS A 261 -5.44 -22.59 32.52
N ARG A 262 -6.36 -21.72 32.94
CA ARG A 262 -7.36 -22.04 33.96
C ARG A 262 -8.35 -23.12 33.49
N LEU A 263 -8.87 -23.00 32.27
CA LEU A 263 -9.78 -23.99 31.70
C LEU A 263 -9.07 -25.33 31.45
N LEU A 264 -7.81 -25.33 31.03
CA LEU A 264 -7.01 -26.55 30.89
C LEU A 264 -6.81 -27.24 32.23
N MET A 265 -6.47 -26.47 33.28
CA MET A 265 -6.33 -26.99 34.65
C MET A 265 -7.65 -27.59 35.17
N LEU A 266 -8.78 -26.90 34.99
CA LEU A 266 -10.11 -27.44 35.36
C LEU A 266 -10.49 -28.69 34.54
N SER A 267 -10.15 -28.71 33.25
CA SER A 267 -10.49 -29.82 32.34
C SER A 267 -9.65 -31.08 32.54
N ILE A 268 -8.62 -31.08 33.39
CA ILE A 268 -7.95 -32.32 33.81
C ILE A 268 -8.93 -33.20 34.62
N LEU A 269 -9.98 -32.61 35.20
CA LEU A 269 -11.03 -33.31 35.95
C LEU A 269 -12.27 -33.70 35.10
N GLY A 270 -12.31 -33.40 33.78
CA GLY A 270 -13.50 -33.59 32.94
C GLY A 270 -13.24 -34.14 31.53
N ASP A 271 -14.29 -34.71 30.92
CA ASP A 271 -14.30 -35.57 29.73
C ASP A 271 -13.49 -35.06 28.51
N LYS A 272 -12.80 -36.00 27.83
CA LYS A 272 -11.72 -35.77 26.84
C LYS A 272 -12.21 -35.49 25.42
N ARG A 273 -13.44 -35.85 25.05
CA ARG A 273 -13.81 -36.03 23.62
C ARG A 273 -14.20 -34.75 22.87
N ASN A 274 -14.68 -33.71 23.55
CA ASN A 274 -15.02 -32.40 22.93
C ASN A 274 -13.85 -31.39 22.97
N ARG A 275 -12.68 -31.85 23.42
CA ARG A 275 -11.51 -31.04 23.82
C ARG A 275 -10.62 -30.67 22.63
N ASP A 276 -10.40 -31.60 21.69
CA ASP A 276 -9.44 -31.39 20.60
C ASP A 276 -9.95 -30.40 19.54
N SER A 277 -11.23 -30.46 19.17
CA SER A 277 -11.79 -29.61 18.12
C SER A 277 -11.84 -28.13 18.51
N THR A 278 -12.21 -27.81 19.76
CA THR A 278 -12.22 -26.43 20.27
C THR A 278 -10.80 -25.91 20.54
N ILE A 279 -9.90 -26.74 21.08
CA ILE A 279 -8.49 -26.34 21.33
C ILE A 279 -7.75 -26.07 20.02
N HIS A 280 -7.94 -26.89 18.97
CA HIS A 280 -7.30 -26.69 17.67
C HIS A 280 -7.75 -25.38 17.02
N ARG A 281 -9.06 -25.11 16.97
CA ARG A 281 -9.62 -23.89 16.37
C ARG A 281 -9.19 -22.61 17.10
N GLN A 282 -9.07 -22.66 18.42
CA GLN A 282 -8.67 -21.50 19.21
C GLN A 282 -7.14 -21.29 19.21
N THR A 283 -6.36 -22.34 18.98
CA THR A 283 -4.90 -22.25 18.82
C THR A 283 -4.53 -21.64 17.47
N SER A 284 -5.26 -21.95 16.39
CA SER A 284 -5.07 -21.28 15.09
C SER A 284 -5.40 -19.79 15.12
N ASP A 285 -6.47 -19.38 15.82
CA ASP A 285 -6.84 -17.96 15.95
C ASP A 285 -5.78 -17.16 16.75
N ASN A 286 -5.21 -17.78 17.79
CA ASN A 286 -4.11 -17.19 18.55
C ASN A 286 -2.83 -17.06 17.72
N ASN A 287 -2.48 -18.06 16.91
CA ASN A 287 -1.27 -18.01 16.07
C ASN A 287 -1.33 -16.88 15.03
N THR A 288 -2.49 -16.67 14.39
CA THR A 288 -2.64 -15.55 13.43
C THR A 288 -2.59 -14.17 14.11
N SER A 289 -3.05 -14.07 15.36
CA SER A 289 -2.99 -12.84 16.14
C SER A 289 -1.56 -12.54 16.64
N VAL A 290 -0.81 -13.58 17.04
CA VAL A 290 0.61 -13.47 17.40
C VAL A 290 1.44 -13.05 16.18
N MET A 291 1.22 -13.69 15.04
CA MET A 291 1.84 -13.32 13.78
C MET A 291 1.61 -11.85 13.42
N LEU A 292 0.38 -11.36 13.59
CA LEU A 292 0.07 -9.96 13.36
C LEU A 292 0.79 -9.03 14.34
N VAL A 293 0.84 -9.37 15.63
CA VAL A 293 1.59 -8.59 16.63
C VAL A 293 3.05 -8.46 16.21
N ILE A 294 3.68 -9.52 15.69
CA ILE A 294 5.06 -9.47 15.20
C ILE A 294 5.16 -8.49 14.02
N ILE A 295 4.29 -8.63 13.01
CA ILE A 295 4.30 -7.76 11.81
C ILE A 295 4.11 -6.28 12.20
N VAL A 296 3.11 -5.98 13.03
CA VAL A 296 2.82 -4.61 13.49
C VAL A 296 3.96 -4.06 14.36
N SER A 297 4.61 -4.89 15.18
CA SER A 297 5.73 -4.45 16.02
C SER A 297 6.97 -4.12 15.18
N ILE A 298 7.31 -4.95 14.18
CA ILE A 298 8.41 -4.66 13.24
C ILE A 298 8.12 -3.35 12.50
N PHE A 299 6.89 -3.20 12.01
CA PHE A 299 6.46 -1.98 11.34
C PHE A 299 6.63 -0.75 12.25
N LEU A 300 6.22 -0.83 13.52
CA LEU A 300 6.38 0.26 14.50
C LEU A 300 7.84 0.59 14.79
N ILE A 301 8.71 -0.42 14.95
CA ILE A 301 10.14 -0.21 15.23
C ILE A 301 10.81 0.59 14.10
N VAL A 302 10.41 0.36 12.85
CA VAL A 302 10.99 1.04 11.68
C VAL A 302 10.32 2.39 11.40
N ASN A 303 9.01 2.52 11.61
CA ASN A 303 8.26 3.74 11.27
C ASN A 303 8.27 4.80 12.39
N LEU A 304 8.34 4.39 13.66
CA LEU A 304 8.30 5.33 14.79
C LEU A 304 9.50 6.30 14.81
N PRO A 305 10.76 5.87 14.59
CA PRO A 305 11.89 6.80 14.52
C PRO A 305 11.71 7.83 13.39
N GLN A 306 11.25 7.38 12.22
CA GLN A 306 10.95 8.28 11.11
C GLN A 306 9.86 9.28 11.45
N ALA A 307 8.82 8.82 12.16
CA ALA A 307 7.70 9.65 12.56
C ALA A 307 8.13 10.80 13.47
N LEU A 308 8.89 10.47 14.50
CA LEU A 308 9.41 11.44 15.45
C LEU A 308 10.38 12.42 14.78
N PHE A 309 11.27 11.91 13.91
CA PHE A 309 12.21 12.74 13.19
C PHE A 309 11.53 13.71 12.22
N MET A 310 10.54 13.24 11.43
CA MET A 310 9.78 14.09 10.51
C MET A 310 8.95 15.13 11.25
N ALA A 311 8.42 14.80 12.43
CA ALA A 311 7.71 15.74 13.28
C ALA A 311 8.64 16.82 13.82
N MET A 312 9.82 16.42 14.31
CA MET A 312 10.87 17.35 14.73
C MET A 312 11.24 18.29 13.57
N LEU A 313 11.57 17.74 12.39
CA LEU A 313 11.94 18.53 11.22
C LEU A 313 10.85 19.55 10.81
N CYS A 314 9.58 19.17 10.87
CA CYS A 314 8.48 20.11 10.58
C CYS A 314 8.40 21.24 11.62
N VAL A 315 8.51 20.92 12.92
CA VAL A 315 8.46 21.93 13.99
C VAL A 315 9.61 22.93 13.84
N TYR A 316 10.83 22.45 13.60
CA TYR A 316 12.00 23.34 13.41
C TYR A 316 11.85 24.25 12.19
N ASN A 317 11.42 23.69 11.05
CA ASN A 317 11.21 24.46 9.83
C ASN A 317 10.08 25.50 9.98
N THR A 318 8.97 25.15 10.64
CA THR A 318 7.86 26.09 10.86
C THR A 318 8.23 27.21 11.83
N LEU A 319 9.06 26.93 12.85
CA LEU A 319 9.50 27.92 13.83
C LEU A 319 10.72 28.75 13.38
N GLY A 320 11.30 28.46 12.21
CA GLY A 320 12.49 29.14 11.70
C GLY A 320 13.74 28.92 12.57
N LEU A 321 13.77 27.83 13.34
CA LEU A 321 14.88 27.52 14.23
C LEU A 321 15.98 26.81 13.44
N SER A 322 17.11 27.48 13.23
CA SER A 322 18.28 26.90 12.57
C SER A 322 19.06 26.02 13.53
N ASN A 323 19.12 24.72 13.24
CA ASN A 323 19.92 23.75 13.98
C ASN A 323 20.94 23.12 13.04
N ARG A 324 22.25 23.22 13.35
CA ARG A 324 23.32 22.59 12.55
C ARG A 324 23.11 21.10 12.31
N LEU A 325 22.41 20.40 13.20
CA LEU A 325 22.11 18.97 13.09
C LEU A 325 20.96 18.68 12.08
N LEU A 326 20.04 19.62 11.86
CA LEU A 326 18.93 19.50 10.91
C LEU A 326 19.19 20.18 9.55
N GLU A 327 20.19 21.05 9.45
CA GLU A 327 20.61 21.67 8.19
C GLU A 327 21.77 20.92 7.50
N GLY A 328 22.36 19.93 8.19
CA GLY A 328 23.49 19.15 7.69
C GLY A 328 23.11 17.92 6.87
N VAL A 329 24.08 17.01 6.72
CA VAL A 329 23.96 15.73 5.98
C VAL A 329 23.04 14.73 6.69
N PHE A 330 22.97 14.83 8.02
CA PHE A 330 22.25 13.90 8.89
C PHE A 330 20.78 13.66 8.52
N PRO A 331 19.90 14.66 8.33
CA PRO A 331 18.51 14.46 7.92
C PRO A 331 18.37 13.66 6.63
N ILE A 332 19.22 13.93 5.64
CA ILE A 332 19.19 13.27 4.34
C ILE A 332 19.59 11.80 4.51
N THR A 333 20.71 11.55 5.18
CA THR A 333 21.19 10.18 5.46
C THR A 333 20.20 9.38 6.31
N PHE A 334 19.64 9.98 7.37
CA PHE A 334 18.66 9.33 8.22
C PHE A 334 17.41 8.93 7.45
N LEU A 335 16.83 9.86 6.67
CA LEU A 335 15.65 9.58 5.86
C LEU A 335 15.94 8.52 4.78
N LEU A 336 17.13 8.56 4.19
CA LEU A 336 17.58 7.58 3.20
C LEU A 336 17.64 6.17 3.79
N VAL A 337 18.36 6.01 4.90
CA VAL A 337 18.50 4.72 5.60
C VAL A 337 17.14 4.22 6.06
N ASN A 338 16.31 5.09 6.64
CA ASN A 338 15.00 4.66 7.11
C ASN A 338 14.08 4.22 5.98
N ASN A 339 14.09 4.92 4.85
CA ASN A 339 13.33 4.48 3.67
C ASN A 339 13.78 3.09 3.18
N MET A 340 15.08 2.78 3.24
CA MET A 340 15.56 1.43 2.91
C MET A 340 15.07 0.39 3.93
N LEU A 341 15.08 0.72 5.23
CA LEU A 341 14.57 -0.16 6.28
C LEU A 341 13.07 -0.43 6.11
N VAL A 342 12.26 0.59 5.81
CA VAL A 342 10.82 0.43 5.52
C VAL A 342 10.62 -0.53 4.37
N MET A 343 11.37 -0.35 3.27
CA MET A 343 11.29 -1.24 2.11
C MET A 343 11.72 -2.68 2.45
N ALA A 344 12.72 -2.86 3.32
CA ALA A 344 13.15 -4.18 3.78
C ALA A 344 12.09 -4.90 4.64
N THR A 345 11.14 -4.18 5.26
CA THR A 345 10.07 -4.82 6.04
C THR A 345 9.11 -5.66 5.18
N TYR A 346 8.93 -5.33 3.90
CA TYR A 346 8.03 -6.06 3.01
C TYR A 346 8.45 -7.52 2.75
N PRO A 347 9.68 -7.83 2.31
CA PRO A 347 10.14 -9.21 2.17
C PRO A 347 10.20 -9.94 3.52
N ILE A 348 10.49 -9.24 4.62
CA ILE A 348 10.43 -9.83 5.97
C ILE A 348 9.02 -10.29 6.30
N ASN A 349 8.00 -9.47 5.99
CA ASN A 349 6.60 -9.85 6.19
C ASN A 349 6.26 -11.13 5.43
N PHE A 350 6.66 -11.25 4.16
CA PHE A 350 6.51 -12.50 3.40
C PHE A 350 7.18 -13.70 4.09
N GLY A 351 8.42 -13.54 4.58
CA GLY A 351 9.10 -14.57 5.38
C GLY A 351 8.29 -15.01 6.61
N ILE A 352 7.68 -14.05 7.32
CA ILE A 352 6.80 -14.33 8.46
C ILE A 352 5.56 -15.11 8.04
N TYR A 353 4.92 -14.77 6.90
CA TYR A 353 3.81 -15.56 6.34
C TYR A 353 4.23 -17.00 6.06
N CYS A 354 5.40 -17.18 5.43
CA CYS A 354 5.95 -18.50 5.13
C CYS A 354 6.29 -19.31 6.38
N PHE A 355 6.70 -18.68 7.49
CA PHE A 355 7.07 -19.40 8.70
C PHE A 355 5.88 -19.69 9.62
N MET A 356 5.03 -18.69 9.88
CA MET A 356 4.03 -18.72 10.95
C MET A 356 2.60 -19.03 10.49
N SER A 357 2.27 -18.85 9.20
CA SER A 357 0.91 -19.07 8.71
C SER A 357 0.79 -20.41 7.98
N SER A 358 0.20 -21.41 8.64
CA SER A 358 -0.05 -22.74 8.03
C SER A 358 -0.92 -22.64 6.78
N SER A 359 -2.04 -21.91 6.85
CA SER A 359 -2.94 -21.71 5.71
C SER A 359 -2.27 -21.03 4.52
N PHE A 360 -1.32 -20.12 4.78
CA PHE A 360 -0.52 -19.51 3.71
C PHE A 360 0.40 -20.54 3.07
N ARG A 361 1.14 -21.32 3.86
CA ARG A 361 2.05 -22.37 3.35
C ARG A 361 1.35 -23.42 2.51
N ASP A 362 0.20 -23.91 2.97
CA ASP A 362 -0.57 -24.95 2.26
C ASP A 362 -1.04 -24.44 0.90
N THR A 363 -1.50 -23.20 0.87
CA THR A 363 -1.93 -22.53 -0.36
C THR A 363 -0.76 -22.22 -1.29
N PHE A 364 0.37 -21.77 -0.75
CA PHE A 364 1.59 -21.54 -1.52
C PHE A 364 2.08 -22.83 -2.17
N ARG A 365 2.12 -23.95 -1.43
CA ARG A 365 2.46 -25.27 -1.98
C ARG A 365 1.47 -25.73 -3.04
N MET A 366 0.18 -25.47 -2.85
CA MET A 366 -0.84 -25.81 -3.83
C MET A 366 -0.67 -25.03 -5.16
N LEU A 367 -0.24 -23.77 -5.08
CA LEU A 367 -0.06 -22.92 -6.26
C LEU A 367 1.27 -23.14 -6.99
N PHE A 368 2.36 -23.29 -6.24
CA PHE A 368 3.72 -23.26 -6.81
C PHE A 368 4.45 -24.62 -6.71
N CYS A 369 4.04 -25.51 -5.81
CA CYS A 369 4.71 -26.79 -5.58
C CYS A 369 3.90 -28.01 -6.04
N ARG A 370 2.77 -27.81 -6.74
CA ARG A 370 1.93 -28.94 -7.14
C ARG A 370 2.53 -29.68 -8.34
N ASN A 371 3.26 -30.74 -8.02
CA ASN A 371 3.49 -31.89 -8.88
C ASN A 371 2.15 -32.44 -9.39
N ARG A 372 2.10 -32.74 -10.70
CA ARG A 372 0.93 -33.13 -11.51
C ARG A 372 0.20 -34.43 -11.07
N ASN A 373 0.58 -35.07 -9.96
CA ASN A 373 0.19 -36.46 -9.66
C ASN A 373 -0.95 -36.70 -8.66
N ASN A 374 -1.53 -35.68 -8.01
CA ASN A 374 -2.57 -35.91 -6.98
C ASN A 374 -4.00 -35.51 -7.37
N ASN A 375 -4.35 -35.56 -8.66
CA ASN A 375 -5.74 -35.39 -9.12
C ASN A 375 -6.70 -36.53 -8.70
N LYS A 376 -6.25 -37.50 -7.90
CA LYS A 376 -7.12 -38.58 -7.40
C LYS A 376 -7.75 -38.34 -6.02
N GLN A 377 -7.32 -37.34 -5.23
CA GLN A 377 -7.84 -37.18 -3.85
C GLN A 377 -8.86 -36.04 -3.66
N PHE A 378 -9.11 -35.19 -4.65
CA PHE A 378 -10.05 -34.06 -4.50
C PHE A 378 -11.44 -34.33 -5.08
N VAL A 379 -11.65 -35.46 -5.78
CA VAL A 379 -12.98 -35.87 -6.26
C VAL A 379 -13.75 -36.66 -5.19
N ASP A 380 -13.05 -37.28 -4.22
CA ASP A 380 -13.68 -38.12 -3.18
C ASP A 380 -14.12 -37.36 -1.92
N ALA A 381 -13.94 -36.03 -1.87
CA ALA A 381 -14.29 -35.19 -0.70
C ALA A 381 -15.63 -34.45 -0.85
N ILE A 382 -16.41 -34.75 -1.88
CA ILE A 382 -17.79 -34.27 -2.01
C ILE A 382 -18.70 -35.39 -1.46
N PRO A 383 -19.42 -35.19 -0.34
CA PRO A 383 -20.41 -36.17 0.08
C PRO A 383 -21.53 -36.20 -0.95
N HIS A 384 -21.77 -37.36 -1.56
CA HIS A 384 -22.98 -37.61 -2.34
C HIS A 384 -24.24 -37.43 -1.46
N PRO A 385 -25.38 -36.97 -2.00
CA PRO A 385 -26.62 -36.73 -1.23
C PRO A 385 -27.35 -37.98 -0.71
N SER A 386 -26.68 -39.13 -0.59
CA SER A 386 -27.33 -40.43 -0.30
C SER A 386 -26.99 -41.03 1.07
N GLN A 387 -26.36 -40.29 1.98
CA GLN A 387 -26.16 -40.76 3.37
C GLN A 387 -26.65 -39.72 4.39
N ILE A 388 -27.96 -39.69 4.61
CA ILE A 388 -28.59 -39.05 5.77
C ILE A 388 -28.97 -40.18 6.75
N PRO A 389 -28.51 -40.15 8.01
CA PRO A 389 -28.91 -41.11 9.04
C PRO A 389 -30.40 -41.01 9.37
N THR A 390 -31.04 -42.17 9.51
CA THR A 390 -32.48 -42.43 9.64
C THR A 390 -33.09 -42.03 10.99
N GLU A 391 -32.66 -40.94 11.62
CA GLU A 391 -33.10 -40.58 12.99
C GLU A 391 -33.82 -39.23 13.11
N SER A 392 -33.83 -38.41 12.04
CA SER A 392 -34.54 -37.11 12.04
C SER A 392 -35.98 -37.18 11.49
N ARG A 393 -36.50 -38.38 11.18
CA ARG A 393 -37.85 -38.53 10.58
C ARG A 393 -39.00 -38.52 11.60
N ARG A 394 -38.72 -38.55 12.92
CA ARG A 394 -39.76 -38.62 13.96
C ARG A 394 -40.25 -37.27 14.50
N LEU A 395 -39.58 -36.16 14.20
CA LEU A 395 -39.94 -34.84 14.76
C LEU A 395 -40.86 -33.98 13.89
N ILE A 396 -41.28 -34.48 12.71
CA ILE A 396 -42.18 -33.76 11.80
C ILE A 396 -43.62 -34.36 11.82
N SER A 397 -43.84 -35.46 12.55
CA SER A 397 -45.12 -36.21 12.53
C SER A 397 -46.13 -35.82 13.62
N MET A 398 -45.89 -34.80 14.45
CA MET A 398 -46.86 -34.37 15.45
C MET A 398 -47.24 -32.90 15.26
N GLY A 399 -48.31 -32.69 14.51
CA GLY A 399 -48.91 -31.38 14.28
C GLY A 399 -50.06 -31.49 13.27
N GLY A 400 -51.11 -32.23 13.62
CA GLY A 400 -52.34 -32.31 12.84
C GLY A 400 -53.49 -31.56 13.54
N LEU A 401 -54.25 -30.78 12.76
CA LEU A 401 -55.73 -30.59 12.76
C LEU A 401 -56.11 -29.42 11.79
N PRO A 402 -57.35 -29.35 11.24
CA PRO A 402 -57.58 -29.71 9.84
C PRO A 402 -58.40 -28.70 8.99
N SER A 403 -58.65 -29.12 7.74
CA SER A 403 -59.77 -28.82 6.81
C SER A 403 -59.90 -27.43 6.15
N GLU A 404 -59.80 -27.40 4.82
CA GLU A 404 -60.96 -27.15 3.94
C GLU A 404 -60.70 -27.55 2.46
N SER A 405 -61.78 -27.95 1.80
CA SER A 405 -61.84 -28.66 0.51
C SER A 405 -61.89 -27.76 -0.73
N LYS A 406 -61.51 -28.35 -1.88
CA LYS A 406 -61.99 -28.19 -3.28
C LYS A 406 -60.75 -28.28 -4.19
N GLY A 407 -60.61 -29.16 -5.17
CA GLY A 407 -61.55 -29.97 -5.93
C GLY A 407 -61.11 -29.92 -7.40
N ILE A 408 -61.26 -31.05 -8.10
CA ILE A 408 -61.25 -31.24 -9.56
C ILE A 408 -59.94 -31.81 -10.18
N SER A 409 -60.06 -33.10 -10.50
CA SER A 409 -59.25 -33.99 -11.33
C SER A 409 -59.19 -33.59 -12.81
N SER A 410 -58.18 -34.13 -13.51
CA SER A 410 -58.29 -34.99 -14.71
C SER A 410 -57.00 -34.84 -15.55
N SER A 411 -56.12 -35.84 -15.62
CA SER A 411 -55.96 -36.81 -16.74
C SER A 411 -55.39 -36.18 -18.03
N LEU A 412 -54.50 -36.75 -18.85
CA LEU A 412 -54.00 -38.10 -19.08
C LEU A 412 -52.79 -37.97 -20.06
N VAL A 413 -51.79 -38.86 -19.95
CA VAL A 413 -51.03 -39.60 -21.01
C VAL A 413 -50.42 -38.83 -22.21
N ARG A 414 -49.10 -38.78 -22.45
CA ARG A 414 -48.02 -39.77 -22.82
C ARG A 414 -47.80 -39.92 -24.35
N ARG A 415 -46.50 -39.78 -24.73
CA ARG A 415 -45.76 -40.33 -25.91
C ARG A 415 -46.09 -39.76 -27.30
N SER A 416 -45.17 -39.07 -27.99
CA SER A 416 -43.88 -39.46 -28.64
C SER A 416 -44.04 -40.04 -30.05
N THR A 417 -43.18 -39.53 -30.95
CA THR A 417 -42.73 -39.98 -32.30
C THR A 417 -43.39 -39.34 -33.54
N ASP A 418 -42.75 -38.30 -34.10
CA ASP A 418 -42.01 -38.24 -35.39
C ASP A 418 -42.40 -39.21 -36.53
N PRO A 419 -42.11 -38.95 -37.85
CA PRO A 419 -41.42 -37.79 -38.46
C PRO A 419 -41.89 -37.38 -39.92
N ILE A 420 -41.11 -36.48 -40.54
CA ILE A 420 -40.87 -36.23 -41.99
C ILE A 420 -41.93 -35.56 -42.87
N GLY A 421 -41.55 -34.38 -43.40
CA GLY A 421 -41.60 -34.13 -44.86
C GLY A 421 -42.52 -33.00 -45.33
N GLY A 422 -41.95 -32.03 -46.06
CA GLY A 422 -42.75 -31.20 -46.98
C GLY A 422 -42.34 -29.74 -47.11
N HIS A 423 -41.36 -29.50 -47.99
CA HIS A 423 -41.16 -28.35 -48.89
C HIS A 423 -42.02 -27.07 -48.79
N ASN A 424 -41.32 -25.93 -48.97
CA ASN A 424 -41.64 -24.72 -49.77
C ASN A 424 -43.09 -24.16 -49.66
N ASN A 425 -43.35 -22.86 -49.48
CA ASN A 425 -42.80 -21.73 -50.21
C ASN A 425 -43.50 -20.44 -49.70
N ARG A 426 -42.83 -19.29 -49.88
CA ARG A 426 -43.41 -17.98 -50.23
C ARG A 426 -44.30 -17.20 -49.24
N ASN A 427 -43.74 -16.02 -48.94
CA ASN A 427 -44.30 -14.69 -49.17
C ASN A 427 -44.98 -13.95 -48.01
N LEU A 428 -44.31 -12.84 -47.66
CA LEU A 428 -44.84 -11.49 -47.44
C LEU A 428 -45.97 -11.32 -46.41
N ARG A 429 -45.58 -10.85 -45.22
CA ARG A 429 -45.71 -9.43 -44.86
C ARG A 429 -44.76 -9.05 -43.74
#